data_AF-A0A061N4K3-F1
#
_entry.id   AF-A0A061N4K3-F1
#
_cell.length_a   1.000
_cell.length_b   1.000
_cell.length_c   1.000
_cell.angle_alpha   90.00
_cell.angle_beta   90.00
_cell.angle_gamma   90.00
#
_symmetry.space_group_name_H-M   'P 1'
#
loop_
_entity.id
_entity.type
_entity.pdbx_description
1 polymer ?
#
loop_
_entity_poly.entity_id
_entity_poly.type
_entity_poly.pdbx_seq_one_letter_code
_entity_poly.pdbx_strand_id
1 'polypeptide(L)'
;MLQIRWQKKIAPRIEEITGGEARLKIISNLADRRIVRVYCEVQQEQLGGTDVVDRIVQACDIAKRDPYRAATHNKGIMNGITPIVLATGNDTRAVEAGLMHMPVKISTIHH
;
A
#
# COMPACT_ATOMS: atom_id res chain seq x y z
N MET A 1 -3.03 -19.33 -3.07
CA MET A 1 -2.93 -20.72 -3.58
C MET A 1 -3.96 -21.05 -4.67
N LEU A 2 -5.24 -20.64 -4.54
CA LEU A 2 -6.29 -20.90 -5.54
C LEU A 2 -6.04 -20.24 -6.92
N GLN A 3 -5.55 -18.99 -6.96
CA GLN A 3 -5.28 -18.27 -8.22
C GLN A 3 -4.20 -18.92 -9.09
N ILE A 4 -3.10 -19.40 -8.52
CA ILE A 4 -2.04 -20.10 -9.28
C ILE A 4 -2.59 -21.40 -9.90
N ARG A 5 -3.41 -22.14 -9.15
CA ARG A 5 -4.10 -23.33 -9.67
C ARG A 5 -4.99 -22.99 -10.87
N TRP A 6 -5.67 -21.85 -10.81
CA TRP A 6 -6.53 -21.39 -11.90
C TRP A 6 -5.73 -20.96 -13.14
N GLN A 7 -4.63 -20.21 -12.94
CA GLN A 7 -3.72 -19.83 -14.02
C GLN A 7 -3.12 -21.04 -14.74
N LYS A 8 -2.74 -22.09 -13.99
CA LYS A 8 -2.27 -23.35 -14.58
C LYS A 8 -3.35 -24.04 -15.44
N LYS A 9 -4.63 -23.94 -15.05
CA LYS A 9 -5.74 -24.52 -15.82
C LYS A 9 -6.07 -23.76 -17.10
N ILE A 10 -5.93 -22.44 -17.11
CA ILE A 10 -6.26 -21.61 -18.29
C ILE A 10 -5.09 -21.47 -19.27
N ALA A 11 -3.85 -21.65 -18.82
CA ALA A 11 -2.65 -21.49 -19.64
C ALA A 11 -2.70 -22.28 -20.97
N PRO A 12 -3.08 -23.56 -21.03
CA PRO A 12 -3.13 -24.30 -22.30
C PRO A 12 -4.06 -23.67 -23.33
N ARG A 13 -5.21 -23.14 -22.88
CA ARG A 13 -6.17 -22.47 -23.76
C ARG A 13 -5.64 -21.12 -24.26
N ILE A 14 -4.87 -20.41 -23.45
CA ILE A 14 -4.23 -19.15 -23.87
C ILE A 14 -3.13 -19.43 -24.90
N GLU A 15 -2.32 -20.47 -24.67
CA GLU A 15 -1.26 -20.89 -25.60
C GLU A 15 -1.84 -21.31 -26.95
N GLU A 16 -2.95 -22.05 -26.96
CA GLU A 16 -3.69 -22.42 -28.17
C GLU A 16 -4.20 -21.18 -28.95
N ILE A 17 -4.81 -20.22 -28.25
CA ILE A 17 -5.35 -19.01 -28.89
C ILE A 17 -4.24 -18.10 -29.42
N THR A 18 -3.12 -18.01 -28.71
CA THR A 18 -2.05 -17.04 -29.00
C THR A 18 -0.91 -17.59 -29.83
N GLY A 19 -0.77 -18.92 -29.94
CA GLY A 19 0.37 -19.60 -30.55
C GLY A 19 1.68 -19.43 -29.77
N GLY A 20 1.64 -18.84 -28.58
CA GLY A 20 2.79 -18.57 -27.72
C GLY A 20 2.89 -19.52 -26.52
N GLU A 21 3.97 -19.41 -25.75
CA GLU A 21 4.23 -20.22 -24.54
C GLU A 21 4.05 -19.38 -23.26
N ALA A 22 3.22 -19.83 -22.32
CA ALA A 22 2.99 -19.13 -21.05
C ALA A 22 4.13 -19.41 -20.05
N ARG A 23 5.08 -18.47 -19.96
CA ARG A 23 6.31 -18.56 -19.14
C ARG A 23 6.07 -18.49 -17.63
N LEU A 24 5.23 -17.56 -17.17
CA LEU A 24 5.01 -17.32 -15.73
C LEU A 24 3.55 -17.52 -15.36
N LYS A 25 3.33 -18.28 -14.28
CA LYS A 25 2.03 -18.61 -13.70
C LYS A 25 2.06 -18.28 -12.20
N ILE A 26 2.17 -16.99 -11.89
CA ILE A 26 2.36 -16.45 -10.54
C ILE A 26 1.27 -15.43 -10.16
N ILE A 27 1.04 -15.28 -8.86
CA ILE A 27 0.19 -14.21 -8.34
C ILE A 27 0.98 -12.90 -8.27
N SER A 28 0.31 -11.78 -8.53
CA SER A 28 0.87 -10.46 -8.24
C SER A 28 0.63 -10.13 -6.78
N ASN A 29 1.69 -9.70 -6.09
CA ASN A 29 1.55 -9.09 -4.75
C ASN A 29 1.15 -7.60 -4.84
N LEU A 30 1.17 -7.01 -6.04
CA LEU A 30 0.56 -5.71 -6.28
C LEU A 30 -0.96 -5.87 -6.26
N ALA A 31 -1.55 -5.77 -5.08
CA ALA A 31 -2.98 -5.94 -4.84
C ALA A 31 -3.75 -4.61 -5.04
N ASP A 32 -3.54 -3.95 -6.18
CA ASP A 32 -4.19 -2.68 -6.58
C ASP A 32 -5.72 -2.76 -6.66
N ARG A 33 -6.28 -3.97 -6.81
CA ARG A 33 -7.72 -4.23 -6.79
C ARG A 33 -8.29 -4.53 -5.40
N ARG A 34 -7.46 -4.59 -4.35
CA ARG A 34 -7.86 -4.90 -2.96
C ARG A 34 -7.38 -3.78 -2.02
N ILE A 35 -7.93 -2.58 -2.23
CA ILE A 35 -7.58 -1.38 -1.46
C ILE A 35 -8.55 -1.21 -0.29
N VAL A 36 -8.00 -1.03 0.91
CA VAL A 36 -8.74 -0.54 2.08
C VAL A 36 -8.32 0.90 2.33
N ARG A 37 -9.29 1.80 2.56
CA ARG A 37 -9.04 3.21 2.88
C ARG A 37 -9.48 3.49 4.31
N VAL A 38 -8.65 4.22 5.04
CA VAL A 38 -8.89 4.64 6.42
C VAL A 38 -8.67 6.14 6.54
N TYR A 39 -9.49 6.80 7.37
CA TYR A 39 -9.46 8.23 7.61
C TYR A 39 -9.55 8.47 9.11
N CYS A 40 -8.87 9.51 9.60
CA CYS A 40 -9.06 10.02 10.94
C CYS A 40 -9.08 11.55 10.91
N GLU A 41 -9.88 12.11 11.80
CA GLU A 41 -9.93 13.54 12.07
C GLU A 41 -9.44 13.77 13.50
N VAL A 42 -8.56 14.73 13.68
CA VAL A 42 -7.94 15.03 14.97
C VAL A 42 -8.00 16.53 15.18
N GLN A 43 -8.46 16.95 16.37
CA GLN A 43 -8.51 18.36 16.73
C GLN A 43 -7.09 18.93 16.82
N GLN A 44 -6.87 20.12 16.27
CA GLN A 44 -5.54 20.73 16.20
C GLN A 44 -4.92 20.89 17.60
N GLU A 45 -5.74 21.14 18.62
CA GLU A 45 -5.32 21.30 20.01
C GLU A 45 -4.72 20.01 20.56
N GLN A 46 -5.19 18.84 20.11
CA GLN A 46 -4.66 17.53 20.50
C GLN A 46 -3.31 17.22 19.83
N LEU A 47 -2.98 17.89 18.73
CA LEU A 47 -1.73 17.73 17.99
C LEU A 47 -0.66 18.76 18.39
N GLY A 48 -0.99 19.75 19.23
CA GLY A 48 -0.07 20.81 19.64
C GLY A 48 -0.32 22.17 18.96
N GLY A 49 -1.52 22.36 18.39
CA GLY A 49 -1.96 23.61 17.78
C GLY A 49 -1.64 23.73 16.29
N THR A 50 -2.06 24.84 15.70
CA THR A 50 -2.03 25.10 14.25
C THR A 50 -0.63 24.99 13.66
N ASP A 51 0.39 25.53 14.32
CA ASP A 51 1.79 25.47 13.84
C ASP A 51 2.29 24.02 13.67
N VAL A 52 1.88 23.11 14.56
CA VAL A 52 2.27 21.70 14.47
C VAL A 52 1.52 21.01 13.33
N VAL A 53 0.23 21.30 13.18
CA VAL A 53 -0.59 20.79 12.08
C VAL A 53 -0.01 21.21 10.73
N ASP A 54 0.36 22.49 10.58
CA ASP A 54 0.95 23.01 9.34
C ASP A 54 2.28 22.32 9.00
N ARG A 55 3.12 22.06 10.00
CA ARG A 55 4.37 21.30 9.82
C ARG A 55 4.11 19.86 9.41
N ILE A 56 3.08 19.21 9.95
CA ILE A 56 2.68 17.84 9.56
C ILE A 56 2.22 17.82 8.09
N VAL A 57 1.40 18.78 7.69
CA VAL A 57 0.95 18.92 6.29
C VAL A 57 2.14 19.14 5.35
N GLN A 58 3.03 20.07 5.69
CA GLN A 58 4.25 20.34 4.91
C GLN A 58 5.14 19.09 4.79
N ALA A 59 5.33 18.34 5.89
CA ALA A 59 6.12 17.11 5.86
C ALA A 59 5.50 16.05 4.94
N CYS A 60 4.17 15.95 4.89
CA CYS A 60 3.48 15.06 3.96
C CYS A 60 3.64 15.51 2.51
N ASP A 61 3.60 16.81 2.25
CA ASP A 61 3.81 17.34 0.90
C ASP A 61 5.25 17.13 0.41
N ILE A 62 6.25 17.22 1.29
CA ILE A 62 7.63 16.82 0.96
C ILE A 62 7.68 15.34 0.58
N ALA A 63 7.04 14.47 1.37
CA ALA A 63 7.00 13.03 1.07
C ALA A 63 6.31 12.70 -0.26
N LYS A 64 5.34 13.50 -0.71
CA LYS A 64 4.70 13.32 -2.03
C LYS A 64 5.62 13.71 -3.20
N ARG A 65 6.56 14.64 -2.99
CA ARG A 65 7.41 15.20 -4.05
C ARG A 65 8.79 14.54 -4.13
N ASP A 66 9.27 13.98 -3.03
CA ASP A 66 10.57 13.31 -2.95
C ASP A 66 10.41 11.80 -2.69
N PRO A 67 10.73 10.92 -3.67
CA PRO A 67 10.69 9.46 -3.50
C PRO A 67 11.53 8.94 -2.33
N TYR A 68 12.66 9.58 -2.00
CA TYR A 68 13.48 9.16 -0.85
C TYR A 68 12.76 9.42 0.46
N ARG A 69 12.07 10.55 0.56
CA ARG A 69 11.22 10.85 1.71
C ARG A 69 9.95 10.01 1.73
N ALA A 70 9.36 9.70 0.58
CA ALA A 70 8.21 8.80 0.46
C ALA A 70 8.51 7.42 1.06
N ALA A 71 9.67 6.84 0.73
CA ALA A 71 10.10 5.55 1.29
C ALA A 71 10.18 5.59 2.82
N THR A 72 10.76 6.65 3.38
CA THR A 72 10.87 6.81 4.84
C THR A 72 9.51 7.02 5.51
N HIS A 73 8.62 7.79 4.88
CA HIS A 73 7.25 8.00 5.35
C HIS A 73 6.46 6.68 5.37
N ASN A 74 6.50 5.92 4.28
CA ASN A 74 5.83 4.63 4.17
C ASN A 74 6.39 3.59 5.14
N LYS A 75 7.71 3.62 5.39
CA LYS A 75 8.33 2.77 6.43
C LYS A 75 7.75 3.06 7.82
N GLY A 76 7.47 4.32 8.14
CA GLY A 76 6.80 4.70 9.39
C GLY A 76 5.40 4.09 9.54
N ILE A 77 4.63 4.03 8.45
CA ILE A 77 3.31 3.40 8.43
C ILE A 77 3.42 1.88 8.60
N MET A 78 4.35 1.25 7.87
CA MET A 78 4.60 -0.19 7.97
C MET A 78 5.00 -0.62 9.38
N ASN A 79 5.76 0.20 10.12
CA ASN A 79 6.07 -0.07 11.51
C ASN A 79 4.82 -0.30 12.39
N GLY A 80 3.68 0.33 12.07
CA GLY A 80 2.41 0.10 12.77
C GLY A 80 1.63 -1.11 12.25
N ILE A 81 1.70 -1.38 10.95
CA ILE A 81 0.93 -2.47 10.30
C ILE A 81 1.60 -3.83 10.48
N THR A 82 2.92 -3.92 10.24
CA THR A 82 3.67 -5.19 10.23
C THR A 82 3.49 -6.01 11.51
N PRO A 83 3.53 -5.44 12.74
CA PRO A 83 3.31 -6.21 13.96
C PRO A 83 1.93 -6.87 14.03
N ILE A 84 0.88 -6.19 13.57
CA ILE A 84 -0.50 -6.71 13.57
C ILE A 84 -0.65 -7.83 12.53
N VAL A 85 -0.06 -7.64 11.35
CA VAL A 85 -0.04 -8.66 10.29
C VAL A 85 0.68 -9.93 10.78
N LEU A 86 1.81 -9.77 11.46
CA LEU A 86 2.54 -10.87 12.07
C LEU A 86 1.73 -11.57 13.17
N ALA A 87 1.13 -10.80 14.09
CA ALA A 87 0.34 -11.34 15.20
C ALA A 87 -0.90 -12.13 14.74
N THR A 88 -1.45 -11.77 13.58
CA THR A 88 -2.60 -12.47 12.95
C THR A 88 -2.18 -13.62 12.03
N GLY A 89 -0.88 -13.93 11.93
CA GLY A 89 -0.35 -15.02 11.11
C GLY A 89 -0.41 -14.77 9.60
N ASN A 90 -0.54 -13.51 9.17
CA ASN A 90 -0.56 -13.13 7.76
C ASN A 90 0.86 -12.91 7.21
N ASP A 91 1.05 -12.98 5.88
CA ASP A 91 2.35 -12.75 5.25
C ASP A 91 2.68 -11.24 5.22
N THR A 92 3.62 -10.83 6.07
CA THR A 92 4.08 -9.44 6.18
C THR A 92 4.71 -8.92 4.89
N ARG A 93 5.42 -9.77 4.14
CA ARG A 93 6.13 -9.37 2.90
C ARG A 93 5.16 -9.07 1.78
N ALA A 94 4.06 -9.82 1.70
CA ALA A 94 3.01 -9.56 0.72
C ALA A 94 2.32 -8.21 0.98
N VAL A 95 2.09 -7.85 2.25
CA VAL A 95 1.52 -6.55 2.64
C VAL A 95 2.49 -5.41 2.38
N GLU A 96 3.76 -5.58 2.74
CA GLU A 96 4.83 -4.58 2.51
C GLU A 96 4.98 -4.25 1.02
N ALA A 97 5.01 -5.27 0.15
CA ALA A 97 5.13 -5.09 -1.29
C ALA A 97 3.93 -4.32 -1.90
N GLY A 98 2.73 -4.53 -1.36
CA GLY A 98 1.53 -3.83 -1.82
C GLY A 98 1.46 -2.38 -1.34
N LEU A 99 1.88 -2.11 -0.09
CA LEU A 99 1.74 -0.78 0.52
C LEU A 99 2.80 0.22 0.06
N MET A 100 4.01 -0.24 -0.28
CA MET A 100 5.10 0.64 -0.73
C MET A 100 4.70 1.52 -1.94
N HIS A 101 3.75 1.06 -2.76
CA HIS A 101 3.26 1.76 -3.94
C HIS A 101 2.07 2.70 -3.69
N MET A 102 1.54 2.79 -2.46
CA MET A 102 0.30 3.50 -2.18
C MET A 102 0.53 4.95 -1.70
N PRO A 103 -0.18 5.95 -2.25
CA PRO A 103 -0.06 7.34 -1.83
C PRO A 103 -0.86 7.64 -0.55
N VAL A 104 -0.31 8.49 0.32
CA VAL A 104 -0.97 8.98 1.54
C VAL A 104 -1.27 10.47 1.41
N LYS A 105 -2.41 10.89 1.97
CA LYS A 105 -2.85 12.29 1.97
C LYS A 105 -3.21 12.72 3.38
N ILE A 106 -2.70 13.88 3.79
CA ILE A 106 -3.14 14.63 4.96
C ILE A 106 -3.57 16.01 4.45
N SER A 107 -4.67 16.53 5.00
CA SER A 107 -5.22 17.85 4.69
C SER A 107 -5.82 18.46 5.95
N THR A 108 -5.74 19.77 6.09
CA THR A 108 -6.50 20.53 7.09
C THR A 108 -7.94 20.71 6.62
N ILE A 109 -8.89 20.58 7.54
CA ILE A 109 -10.29 20.95 7.32
C ILE A 109 -10.49 22.25 8.10
N HIS A 110 -10.63 23.36 7.39
CA HIS A 110 -11.01 24.63 8.00
C HIS A 110 -12.54 24.72 7.96
N HIS A 111 -13.19 24.56 9.11
CA HIS A 111 -14.61 24.86 9.31
C HIS A 111 -14.80 26.33 9.66
#